data_AF-A0A9X2GD64-F1
#
_entry.id   AF-A0A9X2GD64-F1
#
_cell.length_a   1.000
_cell.length_b   1.000
_cell.length_c   1.000
_cell.angle_alpha   90.00
_cell.angle_beta   90.00
_cell.angle_gamma   90.00
#
_symmetry.space_group_name_H-M   'P 1'
#
loop_
_entity.id
_entity.type
_entity.pdbx_description
1 polymer ?
#
loop_
_entity_poly.entity_id
_entity_poly.type
_entity_poly.pdbx_seq_one_letter_code
_entity_poly.pdbx_strand_id
1 'polypeptide(L)'
;MAGNGDGLAKVLNHGIRHDHADPLYDRYAYSSHTGPTTAGDVPDNHFGLVGADGTLAPRGPLKPGGAGRRKAPATDDAWWGGDIVWAASTAAGIVSTSLLRGAAEVRIHLVSPESQVRQTGWALPHATAEHGALSVTLTGRDGLRSQLYGLHGYGTATVMQAPEGTAFGRPALVPALEGVTADGWAVSLAVLQRGDAHGDEASDGHAQVRAEVGSDRVTVIWPDGEHHIVTRQGLRA
;
A
#
# COMPACT_ATOMS: atom_id res chain seq x y z
N MET A 1 9.38 -2.19 11.63
CA MET A 1 9.42 -0.72 11.46
C MET A 1 10.63 -0.41 10.60
N ALA A 2 10.42 0.26 9.46
CA ALA A 2 11.50 0.86 8.67
C ALA A 2 11.34 2.38 8.80
N GLY A 3 12.43 3.09 9.08
CA GLY A 3 12.48 4.55 9.08
C GLY A 3 13.27 5.01 7.85
N ASN A 4 12.83 6.10 7.23
CA ASN A 4 13.32 6.52 5.91
C ASN A 4 14.07 7.85 5.96
N GLY A 5 14.54 8.27 7.16
CA GLY A 5 15.18 9.57 7.38
C GLY A 5 14.24 10.79 7.40
N ASP A 6 13.00 10.62 6.94
CA ASP A 6 11.96 11.65 6.82
C ASP A 6 11.08 11.85 8.08
N GLY A 7 11.42 11.18 9.18
CA GLY A 7 10.66 11.21 10.43
C GLY A 7 9.34 10.42 10.41
N LEU A 8 9.06 9.67 9.33
CA LEU A 8 7.89 8.81 9.24
C LEU A 8 8.20 7.40 9.75
N ALA A 9 7.37 6.91 10.66
CA ALA A 9 7.38 5.51 11.06
C ALA A 9 6.26 4.77 10.35
N LYS A 10 6.56 3.60 9.76
CA LYS A 10 5.58 2.74 9.09
C LYS A 10 5.56 1.34 9.69
N VAL A 11 4.36 0.77 9.77
CA VAL A 11 4.11 -0.58 10.29
C VAL A 11 3.34 -1.38 9.25
N LEU A 12 3.88 -2.54 8.87
CA LEU A 12 3.17 -3.55 8.08
C LEU A 12 2.33 -4.41 9.03
N ASN A 13 1.01 -4.34 8.91
CA ASN A 13 0.09 -5.02 9.81
C ASN A 13 -0.44 -6.32 9.21
N HIS A 14 0.37 -7.37 9.34
CA HIS A 14 0.03 -8.73 8.92
C HIS A 14 0.04 -9.74 10.09
N GLY A 15 -0.06 -9.26 11.33
CA GLY A 15 0.16 -10.09 12.52
C GLY A 15 -0.91 -10.02 13.61
N ILE A 16 -1.66 -8.91 13.72
CA ILE A 16 -2.48 -8.64 14.91
C ILE A 16 -3.95 -9.03 14.68
N ARG A 17 -4.50 -9.80 15.63
CA ARG A 17 -5.86 -10.34 15.65
C ARG A 17 -6.74 -9.71 16.73
N HIS A 18 -6.67 -8.40 16.92
CA HIS A 18 -7.60 -7.75 17.86
C HIS A 18 -8.94 -7.42 17.17
N ASP A 19 -9.98 -7.32 17.99
CA ASP A 19 -11.42 -7.08 17.73
C ASP A 19 -11.86 -6.93 16.26
N HIS A 20 -12.75 -7.82 15.84
CA HIS A 20 -13.23 -7.87 14.45
C HIS A 20 -13.96 -6.58 14.08
N ALA A 21 -13.65 -6.03 12.91
CA ALA A 21 -14.25 -4.80 12.37
C ALA A 21 -13.90 -3.51 13.14
N ASP A 22 -12.89 -3.53 14.03
CA ASP A 22 -12.29 -2.30 14.51
C ASP A 22 -11.45 -1.67 13.37
N PRO A 23 -11.85 -0.50 12.83
CA PRO A 23 -11.11 0.17 11.77
C PRO A 23 -9.65 0.49 12.17
N LEU A 24 -9.34 0.55 13.47
CA LEU A 24 -7.99 0.76 13.99
C LEU A 24 -7.09 -0.47 13.87
N TYR A 25 -7.65 -1.67 13.67
CA TYR A 25 -6.90 -2.92 13.57
C TYR A 25 -6.98 -3.59 12.20
N ASP A 26 -7.94 -3.20 11.36
CA ASP A 26 -8.23 -3.86 10.08
C ASP A 26 -7.48 -3.31 8.85
N ARG A 27 -6.48 -2.44 9.02
CA ARG A 27 -5.65 -1.95 7.91
C ARG A 27 -4.41 -2.82 7.69
N TYR A 28 -3.92 -2.88 6.46
CA TYR A 28 -2.67 -3.59 6.12
C TYR A 28 -1.43 -2.78 6.48
N ALA A 29 -1.54 -1.46 6.64
CA ALA A 29 -0.43 -0.61 7.02
C ALA A 29 -0.87 0.58 7.89
N TYR A 30 0.02 1.00 8.78
CA TYR A 30 -0.14 2.21 9.62
C TYR A 30 1.09 3.10 9.50
N SER A 31 0.90 4.39 9.75
CA SER A 31 1.99 5.35 9.89
C SER A 31 1.79 6.28 11.07
N SER A 32 2.85 6.98 11.47
CA SER A 32 2.80 7.97 12.54
C SER A 32 2.13 9.31 12.15
N HIS A 33 1.73 9.50 10.88
CA HIS A 33 1.31 10.80 10.35
C HIS A 33 0.06 10.76 9.45
N THR A 34 -0.60 9.61 9.35
CA THR A 34 -1.77 9.40 8.49
C THR A 34 -2.86 8.68 9.27
N GLY A 35 -3.92 8.22 8.60
CA GLY A 35 -5.00 7.44 9.20
C GLY A 35 -4.60 6.31 10.17
N PRO A 36 -5.60 5.64 10.75
CA PRO A 36 -6.75 5.15 9.99
C PRO A 36 -7.87 6.18 9.81
N THR A 37 -8.64 6.00 8.74
CA THR A 37 -9.93 6.67 8.58
C THR A 37 -10.96 6.17 9.60
N THR A 38 -11.88 7.07 9.97
CA THR A 38 -12.92 6.80 10.96
C THR A 38 -13.88 5.69 10.50
N ALA A 39 -14.51 4.99 11.46
CA ALA A 39 -15.56 4.02 11.16
C ALA A 39 -16.68 4.66 10.29
N GLY A 40 -17.09 3.97 9.23
CA GLY A 40 -18.12 4.46 8.29
C GLY A 40 -17.56 5.21 7.08
N ASP A 41 -16.34 5.75 7.16
CA ASP A 41 -15.62 6.27 6.01
C ASP A 41 -14.96 5.13 5.19
N VAL A 42 -14.52 5.47 3.98
CA VAL A 42 -13.71 4.57 3.15
C VAL A 42 -12.44 4.16 3.94
N PRO A 43 -12.16 2.85 4.07
CA PRO A 43 -10.98 2.39 4.81
C PRO A 43 -9.71 2.70 4.01
N ASP A 44 -8.77 3.41 4.62
CA ASP A 44 -7.43 3.64 4.09
C ASP A 44 -6.52 2.41 4.30
N ASN A 45 -5.47 2.25 3.50
CA ASN A 45 -4.56 1.09 3.57
C ASN A 45 -5.26 -0.27 3.62
N HIS A 46 -6.31 -0.42 2.83
CA HIS A 46 -7.16 -1.61 2.78
C HIS A 46 -7.19 -2.21 1.38
N PHE A 47 -7.13 -3.55 1.33
CA PHE A 47 -7.36 -4.33 0.14
C PHE A 47 -8.56 -5.25 0.37
N GLY A 48 -9.47 -5.32 -0.59
CA GLY A 48 -10.63 -6.22 -0.49
C GLY A 48 -11.26 -6.55 -1.83
N LEU A 49 -12.08 -7.60 -1.81
CA LEU A 49 -12.98 -7.96 -2.90
C LEU A 49 -14.15 -6.97 -2.94
N VAL A 50 -14.57 -6.58 -4.14
CA VAL A 50 -15.71 -5.71 -4.36
C VAL A 50 -16.92 -6.56 -4.75
N GLY A 51 -18.01 -6.44 -4.01
CA GLY A 51 -19.28 -7.09 -4.31
C GLY A 51 -19.97 -6.48 -5.53
N ALA A 52 -20.98 -7.17 -6.07
CA ALA A 52 -21.75 -6.69 -7.22
C ALA A 52 -22.49 -5.37 -6.95
N ASP A 53 -22.71 -5.03 -5.68
CA ASP A 53 -23.30 -3.77 -5.21
C ASP A 53 -22.25 -2.67 -4.95
N GLY A 54 -20.98 -2.92 -5.26
CA GLY A 54 -19.86 -2.00 -5.04
C GLY A 54 -19.33 -1.99 -3.60
N THR A 55 -19.87 -2.82 -2.71
CA THR A 55 -19.42 -2.91 -1.32
C THR A 55 -18.05 -3.56 -1.24
N LEU A 56 -17.20 -3.03 -0.37
CA LEU A 56 -15.86 -3.54 -0.15
C LEU A 56 -15.89 -4.56 1.00
N ALA A 57 -15.45 -5.78 0.72
CA ALA A 57 -15.36 -6.81 1.73
C ALA A 57 -14.40 -6.36 2.87
N PRO A 58 -14.77 -6.64 4.14
CA PRO A 58 -13.86 -6.41 5.26
C PRO A 58 -12.66 -7.36 5.15
N ARG A 59 -11.56 -7.01 5.83
CA ARG A 59 -10.33 -7.83 5.80
C ARG A 59 -10.57 -9.22 6.40
N GLY A 60 -11.37 -9.26 7.46
CA GLY A 60 -11.68 -10.48 8.20
C GLY A 60 -10.50 -11.00 9.03
N PRO A 61 -10.66 -12.17 9.68
CA PRO A 61 -9.63 -12.75 10.54
C PRO A 61 -8.37 -13.12 9.75
N LEU A 62 -7.21 -12.67 10.21
CA LEU A 62 -5.94 -12.90 9.53
C LEU A 62 -5.15 -14.10 10.12
N LYS A 63 -4.55 -14.89 9.23
CA LYS A 63 -3.49 -15.86 9.54
C LYS A 63 -2.14 -15.25 9.12
N PRO A 64 -1.21 -15.00 10.06
CA PRO A 64 0.13 -14.53 9.70
C PRO A 64 0.85 -15.58 8.83
N GLY A 65 1.53 -15.11 7.78
CA GLY A 65 2.34 -15.92 6.84
C GLY A 65 3.85 -15.66 6.97
N GLY A 66 4.26 -14.92 8.01
CA GLY A 66 5.66 -14.59 8.27
C GLY A 66 5.99 -13.11 8.11
N ALA A 67 7.16 -12.74 8.60
CA ALA A 67 7.73 -11.41 8.43
C ALA A 67 9.26 -11.51 8.51
N GLY A 68 9.95 -10.54 7.92
CA GLY A 68 11.40 -10.53 7.95
C GLY A 68 12.01 -9.25 7.43
N ARG A 69 13.34 -9.23 7.45
CA ARG A 69 14.17 -8.12 7.01
C ARG A 69 15.36 -8.68 6.24
N ARG A 70 15.63 -8.13 5.07
CA ARG A 70 16.80 -8.46 4.26
C ARG A 70 17.63 -7.20 4.05
N LYS A 71 18.93 -7.29 4.32
CA LYS A 71 19.85 -6.20 4.00
C LYS A 71 19.89 -6.00 2.49
N ALA A 72 19.63 -4.78 2.05
CA ALA A 72 19.97 -4.36 0.71
C ALA A 72 21.49 -4.10 0.65
N PRO A 73 22.13 -4.22 -0.52
CA PRO A 73 23.49 -3.71 -0.71
C PRO A 73 23.56 -2.25 -0.25
N ALA A 74 24.65 -1.86 0.42
CA ALA A 74 24.87 -0.46 0.74
C ALA A 74 25.03 0.29 -0.58
N THR A 75 24.08 1.17 -0.88
CA THR A 75 24.20 2.15 -1.95
C THR A 75 24.38 3.52 -1.31
N ASP A 76 25.16 4.38 -1.97
CA ASP A 76 25.50 5.71 -1.45
C ASP A 76 24.27 6.66 -1.41
N ASP A 77 23.15 6.23 -2.00
CA ASP A 77 21.88 6.95 -2.06
C ASP A 77 20.96 6.56 -0.89
N ALA A 78 21.13 7.24 0.24
CA ALA A 78 20.39 7.02 1.49
C ALA A 78 18.86 7.26 1.42
N TRP A 79 18.32 7.75 0.29
CA TRP A 79 16.91 8.15 0.15
C TRP A 79 15.97 6.97 -0.17
N TRP A 80 16.48 5.95 -0.87
CA TRP A 80 15.80 4.66 -1.11
C TRP A 80 16.64 3.45 -0.63
N GLY A 81 17.92 3.69 -0.33
CA GLY A 81 18.86 2.71 0.23
C GLY A 81 18.48 2.32 1.65
N GLY A 82 18.17 1.05 1.84
CA GLY A 82 17.77 0.52 3.14
C GLY A 82 17.29 -0.93 3.02
N ASP A 83 17.25 -1.61 4.15
CA ASP A 83 16.83 -3.00 4.21
C ASP A 83 15.38 -3.15 3.74
N ILE A 84 15.13 -4.21 2.98
CA ILE A 84 13.77 -4.60 2.60
C ILE A 84 13.14 -5.29 3.81
N VAL A 85 12.06 -4.71 4.30
CA VAL A 85 11.21 -5.32 5.33
C VAL A 85 9.98 -5.91 4.66
N TRP A 86 9.59 -7.11 5.06
CA TRP A 86 8.40 -7.76 4.51
C TRP A 86 7.52 -8.36 5.59
N ALA A 87 6.24 -8.49 5.28
CA ALA A 87 5.27 -9.21 6.09
C ALA A 87 4.17 -9.79 5.20
N ALA A 88 3.64 -10.95 5.59
CA ALA A 88 2.65 -11.69 4.83
C ALA A 88 1.50 -12.17 5.71
N SER A 89 0.30 -12.27 5.14
CA SER A 89 -0.87 -12.84 5.80
C SER A 89 -1.88 -13.41 4.81
N THR A 90 -2.79 -14.24 5.31
CA THR A 90 -3.98 -14.70 4.58
C THR A 90 -5.23 -14.31 5.36
N ALA A 91 -6.24 -13.75 4.68
CA ALA A 91 -7.54 -13.44 5.26
C ALA A 91 -8.62 -13.48 4.17
N ALA A 92 -9.79 -14.05 4.47
CA ALA A 92 -10.95 -14.07 3.56
C ALA A 92 -10.65 -14.55 2.11
N GLY A 93 -9.78 -15.54 1.93
CA GLY A 93 -9.39 -16.03 0.59
C GLY A 93 -8.39 -15.15 -0.16
N ILE A 94 -7.89 -14.09 0.48
CA ILE A 94 -6.87 -13.18 -0.01
C ILE A 94 -5.55 -13.53 0.65
N VAL A 95 -4.51 -13.76 -0.15
CA VAL A 95 -3.14 -13.86 0.35
C VAL A 95 -2.40 -12.57 0.05
N SER A 96 -1.83 -11.93 1.06
CA SER A 96 -1.26 -10.59 0.97
C SER A 96 0.17 -10.55 1.48
N THR A 97 1.04 -9.87 0.75
CA THR A 97 2.42 -9.57 1.15
C THR A 97 2.75 -8.13 0.85
N SER A 98 3.38 -7.46 1.81
CA SER A 98 3.96 -6.14 1.64
C SER A 98 5.48 -6.21 1.67
N LEU A 99 6.12 -5.48 0.76
CA LEU A 99 7.56 -5.26 0.69
C LEU A 99 7.82 -3.77 0.88
N LEU A 100 8.43 -3.39 2.00
CA LEU A 100 8.75 -2.01 2.34
C LEU A 100 10.24 -1.75 2.15
N ARG A 101 10.58 -0.71 1.39
CA ARG A 101 11.93 -0.21 1.20
C ARG A 101 11.90 1.32 1.20
N GLY A 102 12.42 1.94 2.26
CA GLY A 102 12.33 3.39 2.44
C GLY A 102 10.89 3.90 2.36
N ALA A 103 10.67 4.92 1.53
CA ALA A 103 9.35 5.52 1.34
C ALA A 103 8.33 4.61 0.64
N ALA A 104 8.79 3.58 -0.07
CA ALA A 104 8.01 2.76 -0.99
C ALA A 104 7.58 1.42 -0.39
N GLU A 105 6.29 1.12 -0.47
CA GLU A 105 5.69 -0.16 -0.10
C GLU A 105 5.04 -0.81 -1.33
N VAL A 106 5.55 -1.96 -1.77
CA VAL A 106 4.89 -2.77 -2.79
C VAL A 106 3.95 -3.75 -2.10
N ARG A 107 2.67 -3.68 -2.44
CA ARG A 107 1.60 -4.52 -1.89
C ARG A 107 1.14 -5.50 -2.96
N ILE A 108 1.26 -6.79 -2.65
CA ILE A 108 1.00 -7.90 -3.55
C ILE A 108 -0.12 -8.73 -2.94
N HIS A 109 -1.20 -8.89 -3.70
CA HIS A 109 -2.36 -9.68 -3.29
C HIS A 109 -2.64 -10.78 -4.32
N LEU A 110 -2.95 -11.97 -3.82
CA LEU A 110 -3.43 -13.11 -4.60
C LEU A 110 -4.86 -13.43 -4.19
N VAL A 111 -5.76 -13.42 -5.16
CA VAL A 111 -7.18 -13.72 -5.05
C VAL A 111 -7.59 -14.73 -6.13
N SER A 112 -8.87 -15.09 -6.19
CA SER A 112 -9.39 -15.87 -7.31
C SER A 112 -9.29 -15.05 -8.61
N PRO A 113 -8.94 -15.66 -9.75
CA PRO A 113 -9.02 -14.97 -11.05
C PRO A 113 -10.38 -14.34 -11.31
N GLU A 114 -10.41 -13.27 -12.10
CA GLU A 114 -11.59 -12.47 -12.44
C GLU A 114 -12.29 -11.82 -11.24
N SER A 115 -11.62 -11.71 -10.09
CA SER A 115 -12.16 -10.99 -8.93
C SER A 115 -12.12 -9.49 -9.14
N GLN A 116 -13.20 -8.79 -8.79
CA GLN A 116 -13.21 -7.35 -8.67
C GLN A 116 -12.55 -6.94 -7.34
N VAL A 117 -11.60 -6.01 -7.39
CA VAL A 117 -10.78 -5.65 -6.24
C VAL A 117 -10.66 -4.13 -6.09
N ARG A 118 -10.46 -3.69 -4.84
CA ARG A 118 -10.08 -2.32 -4.52
C ARG A 118 -8.88 -2.32 -3.57
N GLN A 119 -7.93 -1.43 -3.84
CA GLN A 119 -6.82 -1.10 -2.96
C GLN A 119 -6.88 0.37 -2.58
N THR A 120 -6.67 0.70 -1.31
CA THR A 120 -6.55 2.08 -0.85
C THR A 120 -5.17 2.36 -0.28
N GLY A 121 -4.71 3.61 -0.42
CA GLY A 121 -3.43 4.08 0.10
C GLY A 121 -3.60 4.89 1.38
N TRP A 122 -2.65 5.79 1.64
CA TRP A 122 -2.62 6.59 2.86
C TRP A 122 -3.58 7.77 2.77
N ALA A 123 -4.52 7.85 3.71
CA ALA A 123 -5.44 8.99 3.78
C ALA A 123 -4.75 10.26 4.28
N LEU A 124 -5.03 11.40 3.64
CA LEU A 124 -4.49 12.70 4.04
C LEU A 124 -5.61 13.75 4.26
N PRO A 125 -5.66 14.41 5.43
CA PRO A 125 -6.59 15.50 5.70
C PRO A 125 -6.22 16.76 4.92
N HIS A 126 -7.23 17.49 4.43
CA HIS A 126 -7.06 18.77 3.73
C HIS A 126 -6.05 18.75 2.55
N ALA A 127 -5.85 17.58 1.93
CA ALA A 127 -4.93 17.43 0.81
C ALA A 127 -5.52 17.95 -0.49
N THR A 128 -4.66 18.33 -1.42
CA THR A 128 -5.00 18.39 -2.86
C THR A 128 -4.74 17.03 -3.48
N ALA A 129 -5.39 16.76 -4.61
CA ALA A 129 -5.23 15.50 -5.33
C ALA A 129 -4.95 15.72 -6.80
N GLU A 130 -4.01 14.94 -7.32
CA GLU A 130 -3.76 14.73 -8.74
C GLU A 130 -3.93 13.25 -9.02
N HIS A 131 -4.58 12.89 -10.12
CA HIS A 131 -4.72 11.48 -10.49
C HIS A 131 -4.56 11.27 -11.98
N GLY A 132 -3.86 10.20 -12.33
CA GLY A 132 -3.76 9.66 -13.68
C GLY A 132 -4.69 8.46 -13.85
N ALA A 133 -4.46 7.69 -14.91
CA ALA A 133 -5.25 6.48 -15.17
C ALA A 133 -5.06 5.40 -14.09
N LEU A 134 -3.83 5.23 -13.61
CA LEU A 134 -3.44 4.20 -12.63
C LEU A 134 -2.59 4.78 -11.48
N SER A 135 -2.67 6.08 -11.23
CA SER A 135 -1.93 6.73 -10.17
C SER A 135 -2.77 7.81 -9.47
N VAL A 136 -2.56 7.97 -8.18
CA VAL A 136 -3.09 9.09 -7.39
C VAL A 136 -1.97 9.63 -6.51
N THR A 137 -1.83 10.95 -6.50
CA THR A 137 -0.95 11.69 -5.60
C THR A 137 -1.81 12.64 -4.77
N LEU A 138 -1.78 12.47 -3.46
CA LEU A 138 -2.32 13.41 -2.49
C LEU A 138 -1.17 14.22 -1.89
N THR A 139 -1.33 15.55 -1.83
CA THR A 139 -0.35 16.45 -1.20
C THR A 139 -1.02 17.21 -0.06
N GLY A 140 -0.55 16.95 1.17
CA GLY A 140 -0.95 17.65 2.38
C GLY A 140 -0.31 19.05 2.47
N ARG A 141 -0.89 19.92 3.29
CA ARG A 141 -0.42 21.30 3.49
C ARG A 141 0.97 21.40 4.10
N ASP A 142 1.39 20.38 4.83
CA ASP A 142 2.68 20.27 5.49
C ASP A 142 3.75 19.59 4.61
N GLY A 143 3.45 19.41 3.32
CA GLY A 143 4.32 18.76 2.35
C GLY A 143 4.28 17.23 2.41
N LEU A 144 3.46 16.62 3.28
CA LEU A 144 3.30 15.16 3.29
C LEU A 144 2.63 14.69 1.99
N ARG A 145 3.24 13.75 1.29
CA ARG A 145 2.74 13.19 0.03
C ARG A 145 2.39 11.72 0.20
N SER A 146 1.17 11.37 -0.19
CA SER A 146 0.67 9.99 -0.28
C SER A 146 0.43 9.67 -1.74
N GLN A 147 1.13 8.67 -2.26
CA GLN A 147 1.02 8.28 -3.66
C GLN A 147 0.65 6.81 -3.75
N LEU A 148 -0.22 6.47 -4.69
CA LEU A 148 -0.67 5.10 -4.94
C LEU A 148 -0.65 4.83 -6.44
N TYR A 149 0.05 3.77 -6.84
CA TYR A 149 0.22 3.35 -8.23
C TYR A 149 -0.27 1.92 -8.42
N GLY A 150 -1.06 1.68 -9.47
CA GLY A 150 -1.42 0.34 -9.92
C GLY A 150 -0.31 -0.21 -10.82
N LEU A 151 0.31 -1.32 -10.41
CA LEU A 151 1.36 -1.99 -11.18
C LEU A 151 0.82 -3.19 -11.97
N HIS A 152 -0.19 -3.90 -11.42
CA HIS A 152 -0.86 -5.02 -12.08
C HIS A 152 -2.24 -5.28 -11.47
N GLY A 153 -3.20 -5.72 -12.27
CA GLY A 153 -4.55 -6.10 -11.81
C GLY A 153 -5.51 -4.93 -11.54
N TYR A 154 -5.10 -3.69 -11.82
CA TYR A 154 -5.91 -2.48 -11.67
C TYR A 154 -6.21 -1.84 -13.04
N GLY A 155 -7.40 -1.25 -13.17
CA GLY A 155 -7.84 -0.56 -14.39
C GLY A 155 -8.07 0.93 -14.20
N THR A 156 -8.32 1.38 -12.97
CA THR A 156 -8.58 2.80 -12.68
C THR A 156 -7.99 3.22 -11.34
N ALA A 157 -7.68 4.51 -11.24
CA ALA A 157 -7.30 5.17 -10.00
C ALA A 157 -8.25 6.34 -9.71
N THR A 158 -8.67 6.48 -8.45
CA THR A 158 -9.66 7.47 -8.02
C THR A 158 -9.30 8.06 -6.66
N VAL A 159 -9.90 9.21 -6.35
CA VAL A 159 -9.79 9.86 -5.04
C VAL A 159 -11.12 9.70 -4.32
N MET A 160 -11.11 8.99 -3.20
CA MET A 160 -12.28 8.81 -2.36
C MET A 160 -12.30 9.81 -1.21
N GLN A 161 -13.49 10.16 -0.74
CA GLN A 161 -13.69 11.08 0.37
C GLN A 161 -13.87 10.31 1.67
N ALA A 162 -13.26 10.82 2.74
CA ALA A 162 -13.51 10.42 4.12
C ALA A 162 -13.95 11.69 4.89
N PRO A 163 -15.25 12.02 4.89
CA PRO A 163 -15.78 13.22 5.52
C PRO A 163 -15.47 13.34 7.01
N GLU A 164 -15.53 12.22 7.75
CA GLU A 164 -15.18 12.18 9.17
C GLU A 164 -13.66 12.20 9.38
N GLY A 165 -12.92 11.78 8.36
CA GLY A 165 -11.47 11.98 8.25
C GLY A 165 -10.68 11.01 9.11
N THR A 166 -9.58 11.52 9.67
CA THR A 166 -8.66 10.74 10.51
C THR A 166 -8.39 11.48 11.82
N ALA A 167 -7.62 10.86 12.72
CA ALA A 167 -7.12 11.54 13.93
C ALA A 167 -6.29 12.81 13.65
N PHE A 168 -5.81 13.00 12.40
CA PHE A 168 -4.99 14.13 11.99
C PHE A 168 -5.79 15.28 11.36
N GLY A 169 -7.10 15.09 11.12
CA GLY A 169 -7.96 16.14 10.60
C GLY A 169 -9.08 15.62 9.71
N ARG A 170 -9.97 16.54 9.33
CA ARG A 170 -11.16 16.27 8.51
C ARG A 170 -11.50 17.47 7.61
N PRO A 171 -12.03 17.27 6.41
CA PRO A 171 -12.19 15.97 5.74
C PRO A 171 -10.82 15.43 5.28
N ALA A 172 -10.76 14.13 5.01
CA ALA A 172 -9.59 13.49 4.40
C ALA A 172 -9.90 12.94 3.01
N LEU A 173 -8.85 12.88 2.19
CA LEU A 173 -8.86 12.21 0.89
C LEU A 173 -8.16 10.86 1.02
N VAL A 174 -8.67 9.85 0.33
CA VAL A 174 -8.12 8.49 0.31
C VAL A 174 -7.81 8.12 -1.15
N PRO A 175 -6.56 7.82 -1.51
CA PRO A 175 -6.25 7.38 -2.86
C PRO A 175 -6.71 5.92 -3.02
N ALA A 176 -7.32 5.60 -4.15
CA ALA A 176 -7.86 4.27 -4.42
C ALA A 176 -7.50 3.78 -5.82
N LEU A 177 -7.34 2.46 -5.94
CA LEU A 177 -7.23 1.73 -7.20
C LEU A 177 -8.34 0.70 -7.27
N GLU A 178 -8.93 0.53 -8.44
CA GLU A 178 -9.95 -0.49 -8.71
C GLU A 178 -9.60 -1.28 -9.97
N GLY A 179 -9.94 -2.57 -9.98
CA GLY A 179 -9.74 -3.41 -11.15
C GLY A 179 -10.33 -4.80 -11.05
N VAL A 180 -10.03 -5.61 -12.06
CA VAL A 180 -10.41 -7.02 -12.15
C VAL A 180 -9.13 -7.84 -12.38
N THR A 181 -8.86 -8.80 -11.50
CA THR A 181 -7.60 -9.56 -11.51
C THR A 181 -7.68 -10.74 -12.47
N ALA A 182 -7.34 -10.53 -13.75
CA ALA A 182 -7.44 -11.58 -14.79
C ALA A 182 -6.71 -12.90 -14.40
N ASP A 183 -5.55 -12.80 -13.75
CA ASP A 183 -4.73 -13.94 -13.33
C ASP A 183 -4.75 -14.19 -11.80
N GLY A 184 -5.60 -13.47 -11.09
CA GLY A 184 -5.73 -13.48 -9.63
C GLY A 184 -4.71 -12.62 -8.89
N TRP A 185 -3.75 -11.98 -9.57
CA TRP A 185 -2.79 -11.08 -8.93
C TRP A 185 -3.27 -9.63 -8.96
N ALA A 186 -3.03 -8.92 -7.86
CA ALA A 186 -3.13 -7.46 -7.79
C ALA A 186 -1.86 -6.91 -7.15
N VAL A 187 -1.16 -6.00 -7.84
CA VAL A 187 0.12 -5.44 -7.38
C VAL A 187 0.05 -3.93 -7.44
N SER A 188 0.34 -3.29 -6.32
CA SER A 188 0.32 -1.82 -6.18
C SER A 188 1.57 -1.33 -5.47
N LEU A 189 1.93 -0.07 -5.72
CA LEU A 189 2.97 0.65 -5.01
C LEU A 189 2.33 1.79 -4.22
N ALA A 190 2.52 1.81 -2.91
CA ALA A 190 2.16 2.91 -2.03
C ALA A 190 3.43 3.64 -1.58
N VAL A 191 3.51 4.95 -1.80
CA VAL A 191 4.62 5.80 -1.34
C VAL A 191 4.08 6.80 -0.34
N LEU A 192 4.74 6.91 0.80
CA LEU A 192 4.47 7.94 1.80
C LEU A 192 5.77 8.61 2.19
N GLN A 193 5.87 9.90 1.97
CA GLN A 193 7.07 10.69 2.23
C GLN A 193 6.72 12.14 2.53
N ARG A 194 7.54 12.82 3.31
CA ARG A 194 7.47 14.27 3.44
C ARG A 194 8.32 14.89 2.31
N GLY A 195 7.73 15.81 1.53
CA GLY A 195 8.51 16.64 0.61
C GLY A 195 9.51 17.48 1.40
N ASP A 196 10.69 17.75 0.84
CA ASP A 196 11.60 18.68 1.47
C ASP A 196 11.01 20.09 1.48
N ALA A 197 11.38 20.89 2.48
CA ALA A 197 10.95 22.29 2.58
C ALA A 197 11.57 23.18 1.48
N HIS A 198 12.32 22.58 0.55
CA HIS A 198 13.03 23.26 -0.52
C HIS A 198 12.51 22.90 -1.91
N GLY A 199 11.33 22.27 -2.03
CA GLY A 199 10.63 22.16 -3.32
C GLY A 199 11.46 21.52 -4.42
N ASP A 200 12.51 20.79 -4.06
CA ASP A 200 13.24 20.00 -5.02
C ASP A 200 12.39 18.76 -5.28
N GLU A 201 12.42 18.32 -6.53
CA GLU A 201 11.71 17.18 -7.06
C GLU A 201 12.15 15.90 -6.31
N ALA A 202 11.69 15.71 -5.07
CA ALA A 202 11.89 14.50 -4.31
C ALA A 202 11.26 13.36 -5.13
N SER A 203 12.18 12.63 -5.75
CA SER A 203 12.13 12.21 -7.14
C SER A 203 11.04 11.21 -7.52
N ASP A 204 10.59 11.30 -8.77
CA ASP A 204 9.84 10.28 -9.53
C ASP A 204 10.52 8.90 -9.57
N GLY A 205 11.67 8.69 -8.92
CA GLY A 205 12.36 7.41 -8.85
C GLY A 205 11.48 6.28 -8.30
N HIS A 206 10.52 6.57 -7.42
CA HIS A 206 9.58 5.55 -6.94
C HIS A 206 8.62 5.06 -8.02
N ALA A 207 8.21 5.92 -8.97
CA ALA A 207 7.38 5.50 -10.11
C ALA A 207 8.12 4.53 -11.05
N GLN A 208 9.43 4.33 -10.87
CA GLN A 208 10.22 3.37 -11.63
C GLN A 208 10.22 1.96 -11.01
N VAL A 209 9.61 1.74 -9.84
CA VAL A 209 9.39 0.38 -9.32
C VAL A 209 8.46 -0.37 -10.26
N ARG A 210 8.88 -1.56 -10.71
CA ARG A 210 8.11 -2.39 -11.65
C ARG A 210 7.74 -3.72 -11.01
N ALA A 211 6.66 -4.32 -11.52
CA ALA A 211 6.28 -5.68 -11.20
C ALA A 211 6.15 -6.50 -12.48
N GLU A 212 6.85 -7.62 -12.55
CA GLU A 212 6.67 -8.63 -13.59
C GLU A 212 5.85 -9.78 -13.00
N VAL A 213 4.67 -10.01 -13.55
CA VAL A 213 3.73 -11.02 -13.04
C VAL A 213 3.75 -12.25 -13.93
N GLY A 214 4.05 -13.39 -13.32
CA GLY A 214 3.96 -14.71 -13.92
C GLY A 214 2.85 -15.56 -13.30
N SER A 215 2.65 -16.74 -13.85
CA SER A 215 1.60 -17.67 -13.39
C SER A 215 1.78 -18.14 -11.94
N ASP A 216 3.01 -18.19 -11.43
CA ASP A 216 3.35 -18.69 -10.09
C ASP A 216 4.09 -17.69 -9.19
N ARG A 217 4.43 -16.50 -9.71
CA ARG A 217 5.28 -15.53 -9.01
C ARG A 217 5.04 -14.10 -9.45
N VAL A 218 5.46 -13.17 -8.60
CA VAL A 218 5.62 -11.75 -8.89
C VAL A 218 7.08 -11.38 -8.63
N THR A 219 7.74 -10.78 -9.60
CA THR A 219 9.08 -10.19 -9.45
C THR A 219 8.95 -8.68 -9.33
N VAL A 220 9.31 -8.14 -8.19
CA VAL A 220 9.41 -6.69 -7.96
C VAL A 220 10.82 -6.25 -8.33
N ILE A 221 10.93 -5.25 -9.18
CA ILE A 221 12.19 -4.67 -9.66
C ILE A 221 12.28 -3.26 -9.11
N TRP A 222 13.28 -3.03 -8.26
CA TRP A 222 13.57 -1.73 -7.68
C TRP A 222 14.42 -0.87 -8.65
N PRO A 223 14.43 0.46 -8.51
CA PRO A 223 15.14 1.36 -9.44
C PRO A 223 16.65 1.11 -9.54
N ASP A 224 17.24 0.54 -8.49
CA ASP A 224 18.66 0.17 -8.43
C ASP A 224 18.98 -1.19 -9.06
N GLY A 225 17.98 -1.84 -9.66
CA GLY A 225 18.10 -3.18 -10.22
C GLY A 225 18.05 -4.30 -9.18
N GLU A 226 17.79 -4.01 -7.90
CA GLU A 226 17.50 -5.07 -6.93
C GLU A 226 16.16 -5.73 -7.25
N HIS A 227 16.11 -7.06 -7.20
CA HIS A 227 14.88 -7.82 -7.49
C HIS A 227 14.41 -8.55 -6.24
N HIS A 228 13.09 -8.62 -6.05
CA HIS A 228 12.45 -9.43 -5.02
C HIS A 228 11.37 -10.32 -5.62
N ILE A 229 11.45 -11.63 -5.36
CA ILE A 229 10.52 -12.61 -5.92
C ILE A 229 9.57 -13.09 -4.83
N VAL A 230 8.27 -12.95 -5.09
CA VAL A 230 7.19 -13.49 -4.27
C VAL A 230 6.52 -14.63 -5.03
N THR A 231 6.52 -15.84 -4.47
CA THR A 231 5.93 -17.01 -5.12
C THR A 231 4.61 -17.41 -4.48
N ARG A 232 3.70 -18.03 -5.25
CA ARG A 232 2.43 -18.56 -4.72
C ARG A 232 2.64 -19.56 -3.58
N GLN A 233 3.72 -20.35 -3.63
CA GLN A 233 4.06 -21.29 -2.55
C GLN A 233 4.56 -20.56 -1.30
N GLY A 234 5.44 -19.56 -1.45
CA GLY A 234 5.93 -18.74 -0.34
C GLY A 234 4.84 -17.94 0.36
N LEU A 235 3.74 -17.65 -0.33
CA LEU A 235 2.56 -16.98 0.20
C LEU A 235 1.63 -17.90 1.01
N ARG A 236 1.67 -19.22 0.79
CA ARG A 236 0.73 -20.19 1.41
C ARG A 236 1.26 -20.87 2.68
N ALA A 237 2.52 -20.63 3.05
CA ALA A 237 3.16 -21.23 4.23
C ALA A 237 2.54 -20.74 5.55
#